data_AF-A0A538S0G8-F1
#
_entry.id   AF-A0A538S0G8-F1
#
_cell.length_a   1.000
_cell.length_b   1.000
_cell.length_c   1.000
_cell.angle_alpha   90.00
_cell.angle_beta   90.00
_cell.angle_gamma   90.00
#
_symmetry.space_group_name_H-M   'P 1'
#
loop_
_entity.id
_entity.type
_entity.pdbx_description
1 polymer ?
#
loop_
_entity_poly.entity_id
_entity_poly.type
_entity_poly.pdbx_seq_one_letter_code
_entity_poly.pdbx_strand_id
1 'polypeptide(L)'
;MHHLTPAMVRYYSAGGLMGGLSLLDLSEDALYWLRARQEVTLQTVSAYRKQIDGMERKARLGTIPRTASFSLLTTQDYLKIHPYFDYIFPKHYFWNRGFDGMYGTIARWVQTIGKWNPRLSEQDCFAVVKCFFGLQLPTVRTLRDLEMGFPEEFFSEVVYTETRRTLDAVHDDNKVIAWVSTGRHPHAGDPMPARDLQRILVASQRAGLNRFIYHPDLNLGAAEWSVISGLCGKRWQEDPKGYWPPDTPKPDTWNGARKPPASH
;
A
#
# COMPACT_ATOMS: atom_id res chain seq x y z
N MET A 1 13.66 -18.84 9.73
CA MET A 1 12.29 -18.96 10.30
C MET A 1 11.61 -20.32 10.04
N HIS A 2 12.34 -21.45 10.04
CA HIS A 2 11.78 -22.81 9.80
C HIS A 2 11.63 -23.67 11.07
N HIS A 3 11.98 -23.12 12.23
CA HIS A 3 12.04 -23.87 13.50
C HIS A 3 11.30 -23.15 14.64
N LEU A 4 10.30 -22.33 14.31
CA LEU A 4 9.50 -21.63 15.29
C LEU A 4 8.61 -22.62 16.05
N THR A 5 8.55 -22.45 17.37
CA THR A 5 7.61 -23.19 18.24
C THR A 5 6.57 -22.24 18.83
N PRO A 6 5.38 -22.74 19.22
CA PRO A 6 4.38 -21.90 19.87
C PRO A 6 4.92 -21.20 21.14
N ALA A 7 5.76 -21.88 21.93
CA ALA A 7 6.37 -21.30 23.12
C ALA A 7 7.30 -20.12 22.77
N MET A 8 8.16 -20.28 21.76
CA MET A 8 9.04 -19.20 21.27
C MET A 8 8.23 -17.99 20.80
N VAL A 9 7.21 -18.22 19.97
CA VAL A 9 6.40 -17.13 19.43
C VAL A 9 5.68 -16.37 20.55
N ARG A 10 4.99 -17.08 21.44
CA ARG A 10 4.19 -16.46 22.51
C ARG A 10 5.04 -15.73 23.54
N TYR A 11 6.27 -16.20 23.79
CA TYR A 11 7.19 -15.53 24.69
C TYR A 11 7.88 -14.34 24.02
N TYR A 12 8.50 -14.54 22.85
CA TYR A 12 9.36 -13.53 22.24
C TYR A 12 8.62 -12.43 21.46
N SER A 13 7.44 -12.69 20.90
CA SER A 13 6.73 -11.70 20.06
C SER A 13 6.33 -10.42 20.79
N ALA A 14 6.17 -10.48 22.11
CA ALA A 14 5.90 -9.33 22.98
C ALA A 14 7.16 -8.74 23.63
N GLY A 15 8.35 -9.29 23.36
CA GLY A 15 9.62 -8.92 24.01
C GLY A 15 10.31 -7.68 23.41
N GLY A 16 9.62 -6.85 22.64
CA GLY A 16 10.20 -5.68 21.96
C GLY A 16 11.31 -6.05 20.98
N LEU A 17 12.31 -5.17 20.83
CA LEU A 17 13.45 -5.39 19.93
C LEU A 17 14.20 -6.69 20.25
N MET A 18 14.55 -6.91 21.53
CA MET A 18 15.34 -8.07 21.93
C MET A 18 14.58 -9.38 21.71
N GLY A 19 13.28 -9.41 22.04
CA GLY A 19 12.42 -10.54 21.70
C GLY A 19 12.33 -10.77 20.18
N GLY A 20 12.20 -9.70 19.40
CA GLY A 20 12.18 -9.80 17.94
C GLY A 20 13.46 -10.37 17.33
N LEU A 21 14.64 -9.96 17.82
CA LEU A 21 15.92 -10.52 17.39
C LEU A 21 15.98 -12.03 17.63
N SER A 22 15.57 -12.48 18.82
CA SER A 22 15.52 -13.91 19.16
C SER A 22 14.46 -14.67 18.38
N LEU A 23 13.28 -14.09 18.17
CA LEU A 23 12.18 -14.73 17.45
C LEU A 23 12.52 -14.94 15.96
N LEU A 24 13.13 -13.94 15.34
CA LEU A 24 13.45 -13.92 13.92
C LEU A 24 14.80 -14.59 13.62
N ASP A 25 15.52 -15.05 14.65
CA ASP A 25 16.84 -15.66 14.56
C ASP A 25 17.84 -14.73 13.85
N LEU A 26 17.86 -13.46 14.24
CA LEU A 26 18.71 -12.44 13.65
C LEU A 26 20.09 -12.46 14.30
N SER A 27 21.05 -13.09 13.63
CA SER A 27 22.46 -13.05 13.98
C SER A 27 23.12 -11.70 13.64
N GLU A 28 24.34 -11.48 14.12
CA GLU A 28 25.16 -10.34 13.74
C GLU A 28 25.35 -10.25 12.21
N ASP A 29 25.62 -11.38 11.56
CA ASP A 29 25.76 -11.45 10.10
C ASP A 29 24.46 -11.05 9.38
N ALA A 30 23.31 -11.47 9.88
CA ALA A 30 22.01 -11.10 9.31
C ALA A 30 21.76 -9.59 9.44
N LEU A 31 22.09 -9.00 10.59
CA LEU A 31 21.99 -7.55 10.81
C LEU A 31 22.96 -6.78 9.92
N TYR A 32 24.20 -7.25 9.80
CA TYR A 32 25.20 -6.69 8.89
C TYR A 32 24.72 -6.73 7.45
N TRP A 33 24.19 -7.87 6.99
CA TRP A 33 23.64 -8.01 5.65
C TRP A 33 22.46 -7.06 5.41
N LEU A 34 21.51 -6.98 6.33
CA LEU A 34 20.37 -6.06 6.23
C LEU A 34 20.83 -4.61 6.08
N ARG A 35 21.84 -4.19 6.86
CA ARG A 35 22.45 -2.87 6.77
C ARG A 35 23.17 -2.65 5.44
N ALA A 36 23.98 -3.61 5.00
CA ALA A 36 24.71 -3.52 3.73
C ALA A 36 23.76 -3.29 2.55
N ARG A 37 22.58 -3.95 2.52
CA ARG A 37 21.57 -3.70 1.48
C ARG A 37 21.06 -2.25 1.48
N GLN A 38 20.82 -1.66 2.67
CA GLN A 38 20.41 -0.26 2.78
C GLN A 38 21.50 0.68 2.24
N GLU A 39 22.76 0.42 2.59
CA GLU A 39 23.90 1.23 2.16
C GLU A 39 24.09 1.17 0.64
N VAL A 40 23.97 -0.02 0.05
CA VAL A 40 24.00 -0.20 -1.43
C VAL A 40 22.86 0.58 -2.09
N THR A 41 21.64 0.52 -1.56
CA THR A 41 20.52 1.29 -2.10
C THR A 41 20.78 2.80 -2.02
N LEU A 42 21.30 3.29 -0.90
CA LEU A 42 21.63 4.72 -0.74
C LEU A 42 22.72 5.18 -1.71
N GLN A 43 23.78 4.41 -1.87
CA GLN A 43 24.83 4.67 -2.86
C GLN A 43 24.25 4.70 -4.28
N THR A 44 23.36 3.75 -4.59
CA THR A 44 22.71 3.64 -5.91
C THR A 44 21.84 4.85 -6.21
N VAL A 45 20.95 5.26 -5.29
CA VAL A 45 20.08 6.42 -5.52
C VAL A 45 20.86 7.73 -5.56
N SER A 46 21.94 7.84 -4.78
CA SER A 46 22.87 8.98 -4.85
C SER A 46 23.56 9.08 -6.21
N ALA A 47 24.02 7.94 -6.74
CA ALA A 47 24.60 7.87 -8.07
C ALA A 47 23.58 8.28 -9.16
N TYR A 48 22.33 7.80 -9.06
CA TYR A 48 21.26 8.23 -9.98
C TYR A 48 21.02 9.73 -9.92
N ARG A 49 20.89 10.31 -8.71
CA ARG A 49 20.70 11.75 -8.55
C ARG A 49 21.83 12.55 -9.22
N LYS A 50 23.08 12.16 -9.01
CA LYS A 50 24.25 12.79 -9.65
C LYS A 50 24.16 12.77 -11.17
N GLN A 51 23.76 11.65 -11.77
CA GLN A 51 23.60 11.55 -13.23
C GLN A 51 22.47 12.44 -13.74
N ILE A 52 21.31 12.45 -13.07
CA ILE A 52 20.18 13.30 -13.48
C ILE A 52 20.53 14.79 -13.32
N ASP A 53 21.27 15.18 -12.28
CA ASP A 53 21.72 16.57 -12.09
C ASP A 53 22.71 17.03 -13.16
N GLY A 54 23.49 16.10 -13.70
CA GLY A 54 24.42 16.34 -14.82
C GLY A 54 23.74 16.50 -16.18
N MET A 55 22.46 16.17 -16.32
CA MET A 55 21.74 16.33 -17.59
C MET A 55 21.56 17.82 -17.94
N GLU A 56 21.69 18.14 -19.23
CA GLU A 56 21.40 19.49 -19.76
C GLU A 56 19.95 19.88 -19.51
N ARG A 57 19.02 18.92 -19.73
CA ARG A 57 17.61 19.08 -19.38
C ARG A 57 17.36 18.57 -17.96
N LYS A 58 16.89 19.46 -17.08
CA LYS A 58 16.61 19.14 -15.67
C LYS A 58 15.35 18.29 -15.53
N ALA A 59 15.50 16.97 -15.68
CA ALA A 59 14.44 16.01 -15.42
C ALA A 59 14.20 15.89 -13.90
N ARG A 60 12.92 15.74 -13.53
CA ARG A 60 12.51 15.42 -12.16
C ARG A 60 12.63 13.91 -11.94
N LEU A 61 13.15 13.49 -10.79
CA LEU A 61 13.32 12.08 -10.43
C LEU A 61 12.29 11.66 -9.38
N GLY A 62 11.53 10.62 -9.67
CA GLY A 62 10.53 10.05 -8.76
C GLY A 62 10.88 8.63 -8.32
N THR A 63 10.36 8.20 -7.17
CA THR A 63 10.45 6.79 -6.72
C THR A 63 9.13 6.31 -6.16
N ILE A 64 8.86 4.99 -6.26
CA ILE A 64 7.57 4.36 -5.96
C ILE A 64 7.73 3.35 -4.82
N PRO A 65 8.00 3.81 -3.59
CA PRO A 65 8.25 2.92 -2.48
C PRO A 65 6.98 2.21 -2.00
N ARG A 66 7.18 1.06 -1.34
CA ARG A 66 6.11 0.44 -0.54
C ARG A 66 5.70 1.39 0.59
N THR A 67 4.50 1.21 1.13
CA THR A 67 4.07 1.91 2.37
C THR A 67 5.09 1.80 3.50
N ALA A 68 5.07 2.74 4.46
CA ALA A 68 6.08 2.89 5.51
C ALA A 68 6.42 1.59 6.25
N SER A 69 5.44 0.73 6.53
CA SER A 69 5.66 -0.56 7.21
C SER A 69 6.45 -1.59 6.40
N PHE A 70 6.53 -1.44 5.07
CA PHE A 70 7.26 -2.37 4.20
C PHE A 70 8.50 -1.75 3.55
N SER A 71 8.66 -0.43 3.60
CA SER A 71 9.69 0.27 2.83
C SER A 71 11.11 -0.10 3.27
N LEU A 72 11.34 -0.33 4.56
CA LEU A 72 12.63 -0.77 5.07
C LEU A 72 13.00 -2.18 4.60
N LEU A 73 12.03 -3.08 4.45
CA LEU A 73 12.29 -4.42 3.90
C LEU A 73 12.83 -4.33 2.47
N THR A 74 12.30 -3.37 1.68
CA THR A 74 12.69 -3.08 0.30
C THR A 74 13.73 -1.97 0.17
N THR A 75 14.49 -1.70 1.26
CA THR A 75 15.63 -0.76 1.31
C THR A 75 15.33 0.70 0.95
N GLN A 76 14.05 1.08 0.97
CA GLN A 76 13.57 2.43 0.67
C GLN A 76 13.25 3.17 1.97
N ASP A 77 14.28 3.42 2.77
CA ASP A 77 14.18 4.20 4.01
C ASP A 77 13.84 5.66 3.69
N TYR A 78 12.58 6.05 3.87
CA TYR A 78 12.10 7.41 3.55
C TYR A 78 12.95 8.50 4.17
N LEU A 79 13.42 8.33 5.42
CA LEU A 79 14.26 9.31 6.13
C LEU A 79 15.60 9.55 5.44
N LYS A 80 16.10 8.57 4.68
CA LYS A 80 17.43 8.63 4.05
C LYS A 80 17.37 8.82 2.55
N ILE A 81 16.38 8.23 1.89
CA ILE A 81 16.28 8.28 0.43
C ILE A 81 15.63 9.57 -0.06
N HIS A 82 14.78 10.21 0.76
CA HIS A 82 13.99 11.33 0.26
C HIS A 82 14.83 12.46 -0.37
N PRO A 83 16.02 12.86 0.11
CA PRO A 83 16.74 14.00 -0.45
C PRO A 83 17.18 13.78 -1.92
N TYR A 84 17.24 12.53 -2.39
CA TYR A 84 17.63 12.18 -3.75
C TYR A 84 16.50 12.23 -4.78
N PHE A 85 15.25 12.41 -4.34
CA PHE A 85 14.09 12.42 -5.23
C PHE A 85 13.42 13.79 -5.26
N ASP A 86 12.78 14.13 -6.36
CA ASP A 86 11.89 15.28 -6.48
C ASP A 86 10.47 14.93 -6.01
N TYR A 87 10.06 13.67 -6.22
CA TYR A 87 8.75 13.14 -5.84
C TYR A 87 8.85 11.74 -5.25
N ILE A 88 7.99 11.45 -4.29
CA ILE A 88 7.90 10.15 -3.65
C ILE A 88 6.46 9.67 -3.72
N PHE A 89 6.28 8.47 -4.25
CA PHE A 89 4.98 7.89 -4.51
C PHE A 89 4.73 6.67 -3.61
N PRO A 90 4.42 6.86 -2.31
CA PRO A 90 4.11 5.74 -1.44
C PRO A 90 2.92 4.97 -2.00
N LYS A 91 3.10 3.66 -2.19
CA LYS A 91 2.04 2.76 -2.64
C LYS A 91 0.99 2.61 -1.55
N HIS A 92 -0.11 3.34 -1.66
CA HIS A 92 -1.34 3.18 -0.87
C HIS A 92 -2.12 1.98 -1.39
N TYR A 93 -1.45 0.84 -1.38
CA TYR A 93 -1.87 -0.40 -1.98
C TYR A 93 -2.29 -1.35 -0.86
N PHE A 94 -3.59 -1.35 -0.55
CA PHE A 94 -4.10 -1.97 0.68
C PHE A 94 -4.85 -3.28 0.46
N TRP A 95 -5.24 -3.60 -0.78
CA TRP A 95 -6.03 -4.78 -1.16
C TRP A 95 -5.46 -6.12 -0.69
N ASN A 96 -6.33 -7.12 -0.66
CA ASN A 96 -5.98 -8.51 -0.48
C ASN A 96 -5.56 -9.16 -1.82
N ARG A 97 -4.85 -10.29 -1.76
CA ARG A 97 -4.23 -10.99 -2.91
C ARG A 97 -3.27 -10.07 -3.70
N GLY A 98 -2.93 -10.45 -4.93
CA GLY A 98 -2.00 -9.69 -5.79
C GLY A 98 -0.57 -9.64 -5.26
N PHE A 99 0.33 -8.93 -5.95
CA PHE A 99 1.75 -8.94 -5.60
C PHE A 99 2.12 -7.97 -4.48
N ASP A 100 1.45 -6.82 -4.44
CA ASP A 100 1.87 -5.68 -3.63
C ASP A 100 0.73 -5.03 -2.82
N GLY A 101 -0.43 -5.66 -2.71
CA GLY A 101 -1.44 -5.27 -1.72
C GLY A 101 -0.96 -5.54 -0.28
N MET A 102 -1.31 -4.67 0.68
CA MET A 102 -0.95 -4.85 2.09
C MET A 102 -1.57 -6.12 2.66
N TYR A 103 -2.89 -6.28 2.58
CA TYR A 103 -3.57 -7.49 3.07
C TYR A 103 -3.03 -8.74 2.38
N GLY A 104 -2.80 -8.68 1.06
CA GLY A 104 -2.23 -9.81 0.32
C GLY A 104 -0.82 -10.17 0.79
N THR A 105 0.03 -9.17 1.03
CA THR A 105 1.40 -9.36 1.53
C THR A 105 1.36 -10.03 2.91
N ILE A 106 0.53 -9.53 3.82
CA ILE A 106 0.36 -10.11 5.16
C ILE A 106 -0.17 -11.54 5.09
N ALA A 107 -1.21 -11.79 4.30
CA ALA A 107 -1.80 -13.12 4.12
C ALA A 107 -0.75 -14.13 3.62
N ARG A 108 0.06 -13.76 2.62
CA ARG A 108 1.13 -14.63 2.11
C ARG A 108 2.19 -14.93 3.16
N TRP A 109 2.60 -13.94 3.95
CA TRP A 109 3.57 -14.17 5.04
C TRP A 109 3.01 -15.09 6.11
N VAL A 110 1.77 -14.86 6.57
CA VAL A 110 1.09 -15.73 7.54
C VAL A 110 1.00 -17.16 7.03
N GLN A 111 0.55 -17.36 5.80
CA GLN A 111 0.44 -18.68 5.17
C GLN A 111 1.80 -19.36 5.02
N THR A 112 2.83 -18.64 4.57
CA THR A 112 4.19 -19.18 4.40
C THR A 112 4.79 -19.60 5.74
N ILE A 113 4.66 -18.77 6.79
CA ILE A 113 5.15 -19.09 8.13
C ILE A 113 4.45 -20.33 8.68
N GLY A 114 3.13 -20.43 8.53
CA GLY A 114 2.36 -21.61 8.95
C GLY A 114 2.77 -22.88 8.20
N LYS A 115 3.02 -22.79 6.88
CA LYS A 115 3.54 -23.90 6.07
C LYS A 115 4.93 -24.35 6.53
N TRP A 116 5.81 -23.41 6.83
CA TRP A 116 7.16 -23.73 7.32
C TRP A 116 7.17 -24.27 8.75
N ASN A 117 6.15 -23.99 9.55
CA ASN A 117 6.09 -24.34 10.96
C ASN A 117 4.71 -24.94 11.32
N PRO A 118 4.43 -26.21 10.97
CA PRO A 118 3.07 -26.79 11.06
C PRO A 118 2.45 -26.87 12.46
N ARG A 119 3.24 -26.64 13.51
CA ARG A 119 2.76 -26.60 14.90
C ARG A 119 2.25 -25.23 15.34
N LEU A 120 2.49 -24.18 14.55
CA LEU A 120 1.99 -22.85 14.86
C LEU A 120 0.50 -22.74 14.53
N SER A 121 -0.24 -22.09 15.41
CA SER A 121 -1.58 -21.61 15.07
C SER A 121 -1.49 -20.42 14.11
N GLU A 122 -2.61 -20.08 13.47
CA GLU A 122 -2.71 -18.88 12.64
C GLU A 122 -2.40 -17.59 13.43
N GLN A 123 -2.85 -17.53 14.70
CA GLN A 123 -2.54 -16.42 15.60
C GLN A 123 -1.05 -16.31 15.90
N ASP A 124 -0.37 -17.45 16.11
CA ASP A 124 1.09 -17.47 16.28
C ASP A 124 1.77 -16.92 15.00
N CYS A 125 1.28 -17.28 13.81
CA CYS A 125 1.82 -16.76 12.55
C CYS A 125 1.61 -15.24 12.40
N PHE A 126 0.43 -14.72 12.74
CA PHE A 126 0.19 -13.27 12.77
C PHE A 126 1.10 -12.55 13.76
N ALA A 127 1.38 -13.13 14.93
CA ALA A 127 2.29 -12.55 15.92
C ALA A 127 3.73 -12.42 15.36
N VAL A 128 4.20 -13.42 14.62
CA VAL A 128 5.50 -13.35 13.92
C VAL A 128 5.50 -12.25 12.87
N VAL A 129 4.45 -12.16 12.05
CA VAL A 129 4.34 -11.13 11.00
C VAL A 129 4.28 -9.72 11.57
N LYS A 130 3.53 -9.52 12.67
CA LYS A 130 3.49 -8.27 13.42
C LYS A 130 4.89 -7.91 13.94
N CYS A 131 5.61 -8.86 14.52
CA CYS A 131 6.96 -8.65 15.01
C CYS A 131 7.92 -8.27 13.88
N PHE A 132 7.79 -8.90 12.72
CA PHE A 132 8.66 -8.66 11.56
C PHE A 132 8.44 -7.29 10.91
N PHE A 133 7.19 -6.85 10.76
CA PHE A 133 6.86 -5.58 10.08
C PHE A 133 6.61 -4.41 11.01
N GLY A 134 6.39 -4.65 12.30
CA GLY A 134 5.90 -3.63 13.23
C GLY A 134 4.48 -3.13 12.91
N LEU A 135 3.74 -3.82 12.04
CA LEU A 135 2.41 -3.45 11.60
C LEU A 135 1.35 -4.19 12.42
N GLN A 136 0.51 -3.42 13.12
CA GLN A 136 -0.72 -3.93 13.73
C GLN A 136 -1.88 -3.69 12.76
N LEU A 137 -2.63 -4.75 12.43
CA LEU A 137 -3.92 -4.62 11.77
C LEU A 137 -5.00 -4.71 12.87
N PRO A 138 -5.73 -3.61 13.16
CA PRO A 138 -6.82 -3.65 14.13
C PRO A 138 -7.90 -4.63 13.70
N THR A 139 -8.50 -5.34 14.65
CA THR A 139 -9.62 -6.29 14.47
C THR A 139 -9.32 -7.56 13.63
N VAL A 140 -8.24 -7.58 12.85
CA VAL A 140 -7.79 -8.77 12.10
C VAL A 140 -7.15 -9.77 13.06
N ARG A 141 -7.73 -10.96 13.17
CA ARG A 141 -7.24 -12.08 13.98
C ARG A 141 -6.99 -13.33 13.15
N THR A 142 -7.58 -13.39 11.97
CA THR A 142 -7.53 -14.53 11.07
C THR A 142 -7.32 -14.10 9.61
N LEU A 143 -6.88 -15.03 8.77
CA LEU A 143 -6.83 -14.91 7.31
C LEU A 143 -8.22 -14.64 6.75
N ARG A 144 -9.27 -15.19 7.36
CA ARG A 144 -10.65 -14.91 6.97
C ARG A 144 -11.01 -13.45 7.17
N ASP A 145 -10.51 -12.79 8.22
CA ASP A 145 -10.80 -11.36 8.43
C ASP A 145 -10.24 -10.49 7.28
N LEU A 146 -9.13 -10.91 6.67
CA LEU A 146 -8.57 -10.24 5.48
C LEU A 146 -9.45 -10.40 4.23
N GLU A 147 -10.33 -11.41 4.20
CA GLU A 147 -11.30 -11.65 3.12
C GLU A 147 -12.57 -10.81 3.27
N MET A 148 -12.87 -10.34 4.48
CA MET A 148 -14.13 -9.63 4.78
C MET A 148 -14.08 -8.13 4.44
N GLY A 149 -12.99 -7.65 3.85
CA GLY A 149 -12.76 -6.25 3.52
C GLY A 149 -12.18 -5.45 4.70
N PHE A 150 -12.23 -4.13 4.60
CA PHE A 150 -11.56 -3.24 5.54
C PHE A 150 -12.53 -2.71 6.63
N PRO A 151 -12.22 -2.95 7.92
CA PRO A 151 -12.95 -2.34 9.04
C PRO A 151 -12.67 -0.83 9.12
N GLU A 152 -13.42 -0.07 9.93
CA GLU A 152 -13.19 1.38 10.08
C GLU A 152 -11.81 1.71 10.64
N GLU A 153 -11.37 0.92 11.61
CA GLU A 153 -10.07 1.01 12.27
C GLU A 153 -8.91 0.85 11.28
N PHE A 154 -9.12 0.13 10.17
CA PHE A 154 -8.11 0.05 9.11
C PHE A 154 -7.85 1.43 8.48
N PHE A 155 -8.89 2.21 8.21
CA PHE A 155 -8.72 3.52 7.61
C PHE A 155 -8.29 4.55 8.64
N SER A 156 -8.95 4.60 9.80
CA SER A 156 -8.71 5.60 10.82
C SER A 156 -7.37 5.43 11.54
N GLU A 157 -6.83 4.20 11.62
CA GLU A 157 -5.56 3.92 12.26
C GLU A 157 -4.47 3.55 11.26
N VAL A 158 -4.68 2.52 10.43
CA VAL A 158 -3.60 1.98 9.56
C VAL A 158 -3.29 2.92 8.41
N VAL A 159 -4.29 3.27 7.59
CA VAL A 159 -4.08 4.19 6.45
C VAL A 159 -3.60 5.56 6.94
N TYR A 160 -4.23 6.09 8.00
CA TYR A 160 -3.79 7.35 8.62
C TYR A 160 -2.32 7.29 9.05
N THR A 161 -1.94 6.27 9.83
CA THR A 161 -0.59 6.16 10.40
C THR A 161 0.47 5.94 9.31
N GLU A 162 0.21 5.08 8.34
CA GLU A 162 1.13 4.84 7.23
C GLU A 162 1.37 6.11 6.40
N THR A 163 0.31 6.90 6.18
CA THR A 163 0.40 8.18 5.49
C THR A 163 1.18 9.19 6.33
N ARG A 164 0.82 9.36 7.61
CA ARG A 164 1.45 10.32 8.52
C ARG A 164 2.93 10.04 8.70
N ARG A 165 3.31 8.78 8.94
CA ARG A 165 4.72 8.35 9.04
C ARG A 165 5.53 8.69 7.79
N THR A 166 4.92 8.59 6.61
CA THR A 166 5.59 8.93 5.35
C THR A 166 5.81 10.44 5.24
N LEU A 167 4.79 11.25 5.55
CA LEU A 167 4.89 12.72 5.53
C LEU A 167 5.90 13.21 6.55
N ASP A 168 5.83 12.69 7.79
CA ASP A 168 6.77 13.02 8.86
C ASP A 168 8.21 12.64 8.46
N ALA A 169 8.44 11.52 7.79
CA ALA A 169 9.79 11.13 7.36
C ALA A 169 10.36 12.02 6.24
N VAL A 170 9.51 12.59 5.39
CA VAL A 170 9.93 13.38 4.22
C VAL A 170 10.06 14.87 4.54
N HIS A 171 9.29 15.37 5.51
CA HIS A 171 9.22 16.77 5.93
C HIS A 171 8.95 17.77 4.78
N ASP A 172 8.30 17.31 3.70
CA ASP A 172 7.83 18.11 2.56
C ASP A 172 6.59 17.45 1.95
N ASP A 173 5.41 17.92 2.35
CA ASP A 173 4.12 17.35 1.94
C ASP A 173 3.89 17.48 0.43
N ASN A 174 4.52 18.45 -0.25
CA ASN A 174 4.34 18.65 -1.69
C ASN A 174 5.05 17.58 -2.54
N LYS A 175 6.04 16.93 -1.94
CA LYS A 175 6.83 15.85 -2.53
C LYS A 175 6.17 14.49 -2.42
N VAL A 176 5.32 14.29 -1.42
CA VAL A 176 4.63 13.02 -1.18
C VAL A 176 3.32 12.99 -1.97
N ILE A 177 3.22 12.05 -2.90
CA ILE A 177 2.06 11.88 -3.78
C ILE A 177 1.61 10.43 -3.69
N ALA A 178 0.57 10.11 -2.92
CA ALA A 178 0.18 8.71 -2.77
C ALA A 178 -0.17 8.09 -4.11
N TRP A 179 0.40 6.91 -4.37
CA TRP A 179 -0.01 6.10 -5.50
C TRP A 179 -1.11 5.16 -5.02
N VAL A 180 -2.35 5.44 -5.42
CA VAL A 180 -3.50 4.58 -5.12
C VAL A 180 -3.75 3.64 -6.30
N SER A 181 -4.13 2.40 -6.02
CA SER A 181 -4.70 1.54 -7.06
C SER A 181 -6.14 1.24 -6.76
N THR A 182 -6.96 1.28 -7.81
CA THR A 182 -8.40 1.12 -7.72
C THR A 182 -8.96 0.36 -8.92
N GLY A 183 -10.25 0.03 -8.88
CA GLY A 183 -10.93 -0.69 -9.95
C GLY A 183 -10.74 -2.20 -9.85
N ARG A 184 -10.96 -2.90 -10.97
CA ARG A 184 -11.19 -4.36 -10.97
C ARG A 184 -9.95 -5.24 -10.90
N HIS A 185 -8.78 -4.73 -11.27
CA HIS A 185 -7.56 -5.54 -11.39
C HIS A 185 -6.30 -4.82 -10.86
N PRO A 186 -6.24 -4.40 -9.59
CA PRO A 186 -5.07 -3.72 -9.04
C PRO A 186 -3.91 -4.70 -8.87
N HIS A 187 -2.99 -4.78 -9.85
CA HIS A 187 -1.81 -5.66 -9.82
C HIS A 187 -2.13 -7.12 -9.41
N ALA A 188 -3.14 -7.71 -10.04
CA ALA A 188 -3.68 -9.06 -9.75
C ALA A 188 -4.21 -9.26 -8.31
N GLY A 189 -4.47 -8.16 -7.59
CA GLY A 189 -5.17 -8.12 -6.33
C GLY A 189 -6.68 -8.14 -6.47
N ASP A 190 -7.35 -8.26 -5.34
CA ASP A 190 -8.80 -8.12 -5.28
C ASP A 190 -9.22 -6.70 -5.69
N PRO A 191 -10.39 -6.56 -6.37
CA PRO A 191 -10.95 -5.27 -6.69
C PRO A 191 -11.03 -4.36 -5.46
N MET A 192 -10.72 -3.08 -5.65
CA MET A 192 -10.88 -2.06 -4.62
C MET A 192 -12.14 -1.25 -4.93
N PRO A 193 -13.23 -1.42 -4.16
CA PRO A 193 -14.47 -0.69 -4.42
C PRO A 193 -14.31 0.81 -4.24
N ALA A 194 -15.09 1.62 -4.95
CA ALA A 194 -15.08 3.08 -4.83
C ALA A 194 -15.28 3.58 -3.39
N ARG A 195 -16.06 2.86 -2.56
CA ARG A 195 -16.22 3.17 -1.13
C ARG A 195 -14.89 3.11 -0.38
N ASP A 196 -14.09 2.08 -0.62
CA ASP A 196 -12.82 1.90 0.06
C ASP A 196 -11.76 2.85 -0.49
N LEU A 197 -11.77 3.11 -1.81
CA LEU A 197 -10.98 4.20 -2.41
C LEU A 197 -11.27 5.54 -1.71
N GLN A 198 -12.54 5.89 -1.55
CA GLN A 198 -12.93 7.13 -0.87
C GLN A 198 -12.40 7.18 0.57
N ARG A 199 -12.55 6.09 1.33
CA ARG A 199 -12.09 6.04 2.73
C ARG A 199 -10.57 6.08 2.83
N ILE A 200 -9.82 5.45 1.92
CA ILE A 200 -8.36 5.56 1.82
C ILE A 200 -7.96 7.01 1.58
N LEU A 201 -8.55 7.67 0.58
CA LEU A 201 -8.20 9.04 0.22
C LEU A 201 -8.55 10.02 1.33
N VAL A 202 -9.72 9.88 1.96
CA VAL A 202 -10.14 10.73 3.09
C VAL A 202 -9.25 10.51 4.31
N ALA A 203 -8.90 9.26 4.65
CA ALA A 203 -7.97 8.99 5.75
C ALA A 203 -6.57 9.55 5.46
N SER A 204 -6.08 9.42 4.23
CA SER A 204 -4.80 9.97 3.79
C SER A 204 -4.80 11.50 3.85
N GLN A 205 -5.89 12.14 3.41
CA GLN A 205 -6.08 13.58 3.50
C GLN A 205 -6.12 14.06 4.94
N ARG A 206 -6.83 13.36 5.84
CA ARG A 206 -6.82 13.64 7.28
C ARG A 206 -5.42 13.54 7.88
N ALA A 207 -4.58 12.65 7.35
CA ALA A 207 -3.17 12.55 7.71
C ALA A 207 -2.29 13.65 7.09
N GLY A 208 -2.84 14.60 6.33
CA GLY A 208 -2.13 15.74 5.75
C GLY A 208 -1.73 15.58 4.28
N LEU A 209 -2.04 14.44 3.65
CA LEU A 209 -1.69 14.23 2.24
C LEU A 209 -2.56 15.10 1.33
N ASN A 210 -1.91 15.87 0.44
CA ASN A 210 -2.60 16.81 -0.45
C ASN A 210 -2.72 16.30 -1.90
N ARG A 211 -1.96 15.26 -2.26
CA ARG A 211 -1.80 14.83 -3.66
C ARG A 211 -1.83 13.32 -3.77
N PHE A 212 -2.45 12.82 -4.81
CA PHE A 212 -2.40 11.41 -5.18
C PHE A 212 -2.40 11.25 -6.70
N ILE A 213 -1.95 10.08 -7.15
CA ILE A 213 -2.11 9.57 -8.52
C ILE A 213 -2.75 8.19 -8.45
N TYR A 214 -3.39 7.75 -9.53
CA TYR A 214 -4.12 6.48 -9.57
C TYR A 214 -3.64 5.53 -10.68
N HIS A 215 -3.80 4.22 -10.46
CA HIS A 215 -3.50 3.14 -11.42
C HIS A 215 -4.47 1.95 -11.23
N PRO A 216 -4.75 1.12 -12.25
CA PRO A 216 -4.53 1.35 -13.67
C PRO A 216 -5.62 2.28 -14.25
N ASP A 217 -5.22 3.17 -15.16
CA ASP A 217 -6.13 4.12 -15.81
C ASP A 217 -7.18 3.43 -16.71
N LEU A 218 -6.77 2.34 -17.39
CA LEU A 218 -7.63 1.63 -18.35
C LEU A 218 -8.87 0.97 -17.74
N ASN A 219 -8.88 0.72 -16.44
CA ASN A 219 -9.96 0.00 -15.74
C ASN A 219 -10.72 0.90 -14.76
N LEU A 220 -10.73 2.22 -15.00
CA LEU A 220 -11.42 3.17 -14.14
C LEU A 220 -12.91 3.26 -14.50
N GLY A 221 -13.76 2.91 -13.53
CA GLY A 221 -15.20 3.00 -13.65
C GLY A 221 -15.77 4.35 -13.18
N ALA A 222 -17.06 4.54 -13.43
CA ALA A 222 -17.85 5.70 -13.03
C ALA A 222 -17.80 5.95 -11.52
N ALA A 223 -17.87 4.88 -10.73
CA ALA A 223 -17.86 4.97 -9.29
C ALA A 223 -16.51 5.52 -8.77
N GLU A 224 -15.39 4.97 -9.24
CA GLU A 224 -14.06 5.43 -8.86
C GLU A 224 -13.80 6.86 -9.36
N TRP A 225 -14.19 7.17 -10.61
CA TRP A 225 -14.01 8.50 -11.16
C TRP A 225 -14.84 9.56 -10.43
N SER A 226 -16.06 9.23 -10.00
CA SER A 226 -16.90 10.11 -9.19
C SER A 226 -16.24 10.47 -7.85
N VAL A 227 -15.56 9.50 -7.21
CA VAL A 227 -14.77 9.74 -5.99
C VAL A 227 -13.58 10.65 -6.28
N ILE A 228 -12.76 10.31 -7.27
CA ILE A 228 -11.54 11.04 -7.61
C ILE A 228 -11.86 12.48 -8.00
N SER A 229 -12.76 12.68 -8.95
CA SER A 229 -13.17 14.02 -9.40
C SER A 229 -13.84 14.84 -8.31
N GLY A 230 -14.62 14.21 -7.43
CA GLY A 230 -15.27 14.88 -6.31
C GLY A 230 -14.31 15.35 -5.23
N LEU A 231 -13.22 14.60 -4.96
CA LEU A 231 -12.19 15.01 -4.01
C LEU A 231 -11.20 16.03 -4.60
N CYS A 232 -10.98 15.99 -5.92
CA CYS A 232 -10.06 16.88 -6.62
C CYS A 232 -10.71 18.14 -7.21
N GLY A 233 -11.99 18.40 -6.91
CA GLY A 233 -12.69 19.59 -7.38
C GLY A 233 -14.15 19.30 -7.76
N LYS A 234 -14.47 19.43 -9.05
CA LYS A 234 -15.84 19.23 -9.53
C LYS A 234 -16.10 17.74 -9.76
N ARG A 235 -17.01 17.18 -8.96
CA ARG A 235 -17.51 15.82 -9.15
C ARG A 235 -18.03 15.62 -10.57
N TRP A 236 -17.60 14.52 -11.19
CA TRP A 236 -18.09 14.05 -12.47
C TRP A 236 -19.61 13.83 -12.43
N GLN A 237 -20.27 14.21 -13.51
CA GLN A 237 -21.69 14.00 -13.72
C GLN A 237 -21.84 12.96 -14.83
N GLU A 238 -22.83 12.10 -14.71
CA GLU A 238 -23.12 11.03 -15.65
C GLU A 238 -23.80 11.58 -16.92
N ASP A 239 -23.13 12.55 -17.58
CA ASP A 239 -23.55 13.17 -18.83
C ASP A 239 -22.99 12.39 -20.03
N PRO A 240 -23.83 11.80 -20.89
CA PRO A 240 -23.38 11.02 -22.05
C PRO A 240 -22.62 11.84 -23.10
N LYS A 241 -22.75 13.17 -23.07
CA LYS A 241 -22.03 14.12 -23.94
C LYS A 241 -20.69 14.57 -23.35
N GLY A 242 -20.43 14.26 -22.08
CA GLY A 242 -19.20 14.62 -21.38
C GLY A 242 -18.11 13.54 -21.46
N TYR A 243 -17.06 13.72 -20.66
CA TYR A 243 -16.09 12.65 -20.41
C TYR A 243 -16.79 11.44 -19.82
N TRP A 244 -16.42 10.25 -20.27
CA TRP A 244 -17.00 8.98 -19.83
C TRP A 244 -15.88 8.00 -19.45
N PRO A 245 -15.83 7.48 -18.20
CA PRO A 245 -14.75 6.59 -17.78
C PRO A 245 -14.72 5.28 -18.59
N PRO A 246 -13.53 4.78 -18.96
CA PRO A 246 -13.36 3.72 -19.97
C PRO A 246 -13.97 2.38 -19.58
N ASP A 247 -14.02 2.05 -18.28
CA ASP A 247 -14.59 0.78 -17.79
C ASP A 247 -16.07 0.90 -17.37
N THR A 248 -16.75 1.94 -17.88
CA THR A 248 -18.18 2.19 -17.63
C THR A 248 -18.98 1.96 -18.92
N PRO A 249 -19.94 1.02 -18.94
CA PRO A 249 -20.88 0.92 -20.05
C PRO A 249 -21.64 2.24 -20.21
N LYS A 250 -21.72 2.77 -21.43
CA LYS A 250 -22.56 3.95 -21.71
C LYS A 250 -24.04 3.65 -21.45
N PRO A 251 -24.90 4.66 -21.25
CA PRO A 251 -26.34 4.45 -21.21
C PRO A 251 -26.79 3.66 -22.43
N ASP A 252 -27.80 2.80 -22.22
CA ASP A 252 -28.35 1.88 -23.21
C ASP A 252 -27.48 0.69 -23.64
N THR A 253 -26.23 0.57 -23.17
CA THR A 253 -25.39 -0.63 -23.43
C THR A 253 -26.05 -1.91 -22.91
N TRP A 254 -26.74 -1.82 -21.78
CA TRP A 254 -27.46 -2.93 -21.14
C TRP A 254 -28.91 -2.55 -20.86
N ASN A 255 -29.67 -2.25 -21.91
CA ASN A 255 -31.09 -1.84 -21.79
C ASN A 255 -32.08 -3.01 -21.70
N GLY A 256 -31.62 -4.26 -21.75
CA GLY A 256 -32.49 -5.45 -21.70
C GLY A 256 -33.54 -5.48 -22.82
N ALA A 257 -33.22 -4.97 -24.01
CA ALA A 257 -34.13 -4.80 -25.15
C ALA A 257 -35.28 -3.80 -24.94
N ARG A 258 -35.21 -2.94 -23.91
CA ARG A 258 -36.13 -1.80 -23.78
C ARG A 258 -35.83 -0.80 -24.89
N LYS A 259 -36.85 -0.51 -25.71
CA LYS A 259 -36.75 0.56 -26.73
C LYS A 259 -36.60 1.91 -26.01
N PRO A 260 -35.70 2.80 -26.46
CA PRO A 260 -35.65 4.16 -25.95
C PRO A 260 -37.02 4.82 -26.14
N PRO A 261 -37.49 5.64 -25.19
CA PRO A 261 -38.71 6.41 -25.39
C PRO A 261 -38.54 7.28 -26.63
N ALA A 262 -39.57 7.31 -27.49
CA ALA A 262 -39.57 8.18 -28.66
C ALA A 262 -39.42 9.63 -28.19
N SER A 263 -38.39 10.31 -28.68
CA SER A 263 -38.16 11.73 -28.41
C SER A 263 -39.33 12.53 -29.00
N HIS A 264 -40.11 13.18 -28.13
CA HIS A 264 -41.08 14.22 -28.49
C HIS A 264 -40.39 15.57 -28.63
#